data_AF-W7IVP8-F1
#
_entry.id   AF-W7IVP8-F1
#
_cell.length_a   1.000
_cell.length_b   1.000
_cell.length_c   1.000
_cell.angle_alpha   90.00
_cell.angle_beta   90.00
_cell.angle_gamma   90.00
#
_symmetry.space_group_name_H-M   'P 1'
#
loop_
_entity.id
_entity.type
_entity.pdbx_description
1 polymer ?
#
loop_
_entity_poly.entity_id
_entity_poly.type
_entity_poly.pdbx_seq_one_letter_code
_entity_poly.pdbx_strand_id
1 'polypeptide(L)'
;MSRWPLLYARSRRIPAAVVAAVLGTVGVGLLAGDAGDPRLAALATALGAAALATSLGSADPALDRTAAFAWPPRRAAHLLLGAALLAGLLLLAAPLAPEGVLLRDVAGLTGLGALGATAFGADAAWSLPVAWAALTLVVPPAGGGIGSVLTWPVQPAACTAASATAITLGCTGLLVHTALGCRR
;
A
#
# COMPACT_ATOMS: atom_id res chain seq x y z
N MET A 1 9.93 -10.04 30.02
CA MET A 1 9.48 -10.27 28.62
C MET A 1 8.97 -8.95 28.07
N SER A 2 9.67 -8.41 27.07
CA SER A 2 9.46 -7.06 26.53
C SER A 2 8.07 -6.91 25.91
N ARG A 3 7.17 -6.16 26.57
CA ARG A 3 5.84 -5.79 26.03
C ARG A 3 5.91 -4.68 24.97
N TRP A 4 7.10 -4.14 24.75
CA TRP A 4 7.38 -3.03 23.83
C TRP A 4 6.86 -3.24 22.39
N PRO A 5 7.09 -4.38 21.71
CA PRO A 5 6.58 -4.58 20.35
C PRO A 5 5.05 -4.61 20.28
N LEU A 6 4.38 -5.15 21.31
CA LEU A 6 2.91 -5.17 21.38
C LEU A 6 2.34 -3.75 21.57
N LEU A 7 2.97 -2.95 22.43
CA LEU A 7 2.59 -1.55 22.65
C LEU A 7 2.83 -0.70 21.38
N TYR A 8 3.94 -0.93 20.68
CA TYR A 8 4.22 -0.30 19.39
C TYR A 8 3.18 -0.67 18.33
N ALA A 9 2.79 -1.95 18.25
CA ALA A 9 1.78 -2.39 17.30
C ALA A 9 0.40 -1.77 17.56
N ARG A 10 0.01 -1.67 18.84
CA ARG A 10 -1.25 -1.01 19.22
C ARG A 10 -1.23 0.50 18.93
N SER A 11 -0.15 1.20 19.27
CA SER A 11 -0.06 2.64 19.02
C SER A 11 -0.09 2.99 17.53
N ARG A 12 0.32 2.07 16.66
CA ARG A 12 0.29 2.21 15.20
C ARG A 12 -0.96 1.60 14.56
N ARG A 13 -2.00 1.22 15.34
CA ARG A 13 -3.23 0.57 14.83
C ARG A 13 -2.98 -0.70 13.97
N ILE A 14 -1.82 -1.37 14.12
CA ILE A 14 -1.43 -2.51 13.29
C ILE A 14 -2.47 -3.64 13.31
N PRO A 15 -3.02 -4.07 14.47
CA PRO A 15 -3.99 -5.16 14.48
C PRO A 15 -5.23 -4.85 13.63
N ALA A 16 -5.74 -3.61 13.71
CA ALA A 16 -6.88 -3.17 12.91
C ALA A 16 -6.53 -3.11 11.41
N ALA A 17 -5.34 -2.61 11.07
CA ALA A 17 -4.86 -2.57 9.69
C ALA A 17 -4.69 -3.98 9.10
N VAL A 18 -4.17 -4.94 9.88
CA VAL A 18 -4.03 -6.34 9.46
C VAL A 18 -5.41 -6.97 9.22
N VAL A 19 -6.36 -6.79 10.13
CA VAL A 19 -7.72 -7.31 9.95
C VAL A 19 -8.38 -6.70 8.71
N ALA A 20 -8.27 -5.38 8.53
CA ALA A 20 -8.83 -4.70 7.36
C ALA A 20 -8.16 -5.17 6.05
N ALA A 21 -6.84 -5.36 6.04
CA ALA A 21 -6.11 -5.88 4.90
C ALA A 21 -6.57 -7.30 4.56
N VAL A 22 -6.65 -8.21 5.55
CA VAL A 22 -7.11 -9.58 5.36
C VAL A 22 -8.55 -9.62 4.84
N LEU A 23 -9.46 -8.86 5.45
CA LEU A 23 -10.87 -8.83 5.00
C LEU A 23 -10.99 -8.27 3.59
N GLY A 24 -10.21 -7.24 3.24
CA GLY A 24 -10.18 -6.68 1.90
C GLY A 24 -9.62 -7.65 0.86
N THR A 25 -8.46 -8.26 1.12
CA THR A 25 -7.80 -9.14 0.16
C THR A 25 -8.50 -10.48 0.00
N VAL A 26 -8.85 -11.14 1.11
CA VAL A 26 -9.57 -12.42 1.09
C VAL A 26 -10.99 -12.23 0.59
N GLY A 27 -11.68 -11.19 1.04
CA GLY A 27 -13.04 -10.87 0.58
C GLY A 27 -13.10 -10.68 -0.94
N VAL A 28 -12.16 -9.93 -1.51
CA VAL A 28 -12.08 -9.75 -2.97
C VAL A 28 -11.65 -11.06 -3.67
N GLY A 29 -10.74 -11.83 -3.10
CA GLY A 29 -10.33 -13.14 -3.62
C GLY A 29 -11.49 -14.13 -3.73
N LEU A 30 -12.40 -14.14 -2.74
CA LEU A 30 -13.61 -14.97 -2.77
C LEU A 30 -14.60 -14.54 -3.85
N LEU A 31 -14.61 -13.25 -4.23
CA LEU A 31 -15.48 -12.71 -5.27
C LEU A 31 -14.93 -12.90 -6.69
N ALA A 32 -13.61 -13.11 -6.84
CA ALA A 32 -12.94 -13.18 -8.13
C ALA A 32 -13.24 -14.45 -8.94
N GLY A 33 -13.70 -15.54 -8.29
CA GLY A 33 -13.96 -16.81 -8.97
C GLY A 33 -12.71 -17.39 -9.65
N ASP A 34 -12.91 -18.20 -10.70
CA ASP A 34 -11.82 -18.93 -11.37
C ASP A 34 -11.03 -18.09 -12.39
N ALA A 35 -11.55 -16.93 -12.81
CA ALA A 35 -10.91 -16.05 -13.78
C ALA A 35 -10.39 -14.79 -13.08
N GLY A 36 -9.07 -14.68 -12.91
CA GLY A 36 -8.43 -13.52 -12.27
C GLY A 36 -8.64 -12.23 -13.05
N ASP A 37 -9.67 -11.45 -12.67
CA ASP A 37 -9.87 -10.09 -13.19
C ASP A 37 -8.79 -9.17 -12.58
N PRO A 38 -7.91 -8.56 -13.40
CA PRO A 38 -6.87 -7.67 -12.91
C PRO A 38 -7.42 -6.47 -12.12
N ARG A 39 -8.68 -6.08 -12.34
CA ARG A 39 -9.35 -5.03 -11.57
C ARG A 39 -9.57 -5.44 -10.11
N LEU A 40 -9.92 -6.70 -9.86
CA LEU A 40 -10.10 -7.22 -8.52
C LEU A 40 -8.76 -7.34 -7.79
N ALA A 41 -7.71 -7.78 -8.49
CA ALA A 41 -6.35 -7.76 -7.95
C ALA A 41 -5.90 -6.34 -7.56
N ALA A 42 -6.12 -5.36 -8.43
CA ALA A 42 -5.81 -3.95 -8.17
C ALA A 42 -6.60 -3.42 -6.97
N LEU A 43 -7.90 -3.75 -6.88
CA LEU A 43 -8.77 -3.35 -5.77
C LEU A 43 -8.32 -3.96 -4.44
N ALA A 44 -8.06 -5.27 -4.41
CA ALA A 44 -7.55 -5.97 -3.24
C ALA A 44 -6.24 -5.34 -2.74
N THR A 45 -5.33 -5.06 -3.67
CA THR A 45 -4.05 -4.43 -3.37
C THR A 45 -4.24 -3.00 -2.83
N ALA A 46 -5.15 -2.23 -3.43
CA ALA A 46 -5.46 -0.87 -2.98
C ALA A 46 -6.05 -0.84 -1.57
N LEU A 47 -6.96 -1.77 -1.25
CA LEU A 47 -7.56 -1.90 0.08
C LEU A 47 -6.51 -2.27 1.14
N GLY A 48 -5.62 -3.22 0.82
CA GLY A 48 -4.51 -3.58 1.70
C GLY A 48 -3.52 -2.41 1.90
N ALA A 49 -3.17 -1.70 0.83
CA ALA A 49 -2.30 -0.53 0.90
C ALA A 49 -2.96 0.62 1.68
N ALA A 50 -4.26 0.83 1.52
CA ALA A 50 -5.05 1.78 2.27
C ALA A 50 -5.05 1.48 3.77
N ALA A 51 -5.27 0.21 4.15
CA ALA A 51 -5.19 -0.24 5.53
C ALA A 51 -3.78 0.00 6.12
N LEU A 52 -2.73 -0.37 5.38
CA LEU A 52 -1.34 -0.11 5.77
C LEU A 52 -1.09 1.39 5.97
N ALA A 53 -1.57 2.24 5.07
CA ALA A 53 -1.37 3.69 5.11
C ALA A 53 -1.87 4.32 6.42
N THR A 54 -3.01 3.84 6.95
CA THR A 54 -3.55 4.32 8.24
C THR A 54 -2.68 3.96 9.45
N SER A 55 -1.78 2.98 9.32
CA SER A 55 -0.87 2.57 10.38
C SER A 55 0.44 3.36 10.42
N LEU A 56 0.70 4.20 9.41
CA LEU A 56 1.97 4.93 9.27
C LEU A 56 2.07 6.12 10.23
N GLY A 57 0.95 6.59 10.78
CA GLY A 57 0.90 7.66 11.79
C GLY A 57 1.30 7.18 13.19
N SER A 58 1.81 8.11 14.01
CA SER A 58 2.04 7.86 15.45
C SER A 58 0.81 8.29 16.23
N ALA A 59 0.41 7.52 17.25
CA ALA A 59 -0.60 7.98 18.22
C ALA A 59 -0.12 9.16 19.08
N ASP A 60 1.20 9.39 19.16
CA ASP A 60 1.80 10.50 19.89
C ASP A 60 2.91 11.19 19.06
N PRO A 61 2.58 12.29 18.36
CA PRO A 61 3.54 13.08 17.59
C PRO A 61 4.56 13.84 18.47
N ALA A 62 4.33 13.98 19.78
CA ALA A 62 5.27 14.60 20.69
C ALA A 62 6.41 13.64 21.04
N LEU A 63 6.12 12.34 21.17
CA LEU A 63 7.11 11.29 21.38
C LEU A 63 8.06 11.12 20.18
N ASP A 64 7.54 11.25 18.96
CA ASP A 64 8.35 11.24 17.73
C ASP A 64 9.31 12.45 17.68
N ARG A 65 9.03 13.53 18.41
CA ARG A 65 9.81 14.78 18.42
C ARG A 65 10.97 14.77 19.42
N THR A 66 10.81 14.09 20.55
CA THR A 66 11.76 14.14 21.69
C THR A 66 12.62 12.89 21.79
N ALA A 67 12.33 11.86 21.01
CA ALA A 67 13.08 10.63 21.02
C ALA A 67 14.49 10.81 20.43
N ALA A 68 15.53 10.42 21.19
CA ALA A 68 16.93 10.31 20.76
C ALA A 68 17.18 9.16 19.75
N PHE A 69 16.13 8.64 19.11
CA PHE A 69 16.18 7.46 18.24
C PHE A 69 16.17 7.86 16.76
N ALA A 70 16.92 7.10 15.95
CA ALA A 70 16.84 7.20 14.50
C ALA A 70 15.47 6.71 14.00
N TRP A 71 14.56 7.64 13.74
CA TRP A 71 13.23 7.36 13.18
C TRP A 71 13.20 6.94 11.71
N PRO A 72 14.05 7.48 10.80
CA PRO A 72 14.01 7.10 9.38
C PRO A 72 14.10 5.59 9.12
N PRO A 73 15.04 4.82 9.71
CA PRO A 73 15.11 3.38 9.46
C PRO A 73 13.91 2.62 10.02
N ARG A 74 13.30 3.09 11.12
CA ARG A 74 12.12 2.46 11.70
C ARG A 74 10.87 2.69 10.83
N ARG A 75 10.71 3.89 10.27
CA ARG A 75 9.64 4.21 9.32
C ARG A 75 9.78 3.39 8.04
N ALA A 76 11.02 3.26 7.54
CA ALA A 76 11.32 2.42 6.38
C ALA A 76 10.95 0.96 6.65
N ALA A 77 11.41 0.42 7.79
CA ALA A 77 11.12 -0.96 8.18
C ALA A 77 9.62 -1.21 8.32
N HIS A 78 8.87 -0.30 8.96
CA HIS A 78 7.42 -0.45 9.13
C HIS A 78 6.69 -0.48 7.78
N LEU A 79 7.03 0.42 6.85
CA LEU A 79 6.45 0.44 5.51
C LEU A 79 6.81 -0.83 4.71
N LEU A 80 8.10 -1.21 4.70
CA LEU A 80 8.59 -2.38 3.95
C LEU A 80 8.03 -3.69 4.48
N LEU A 81 7.97 -3.87 5.81
CA LEU A 81 7.37 -5.06 6.43
C LEU A 81 5.87 -5.13 6.14
N GLY A 82 5.17 -3.99 6.20
CA GLY A 82 3.75 -3.91 5.85
C GLY A 82 3.49 -4.27 4.39
N ALA A 83 4.31 -3.75 3.46
CA ALA A 83 4.23 -4.08 2.05
C ALA A 83 4.55 -5.56 1.79
N ALA A 84 5.57 -6.12 2.43
CA ALA A 84 5.91 -7.54 2.32
C ALA A 84 4.80 -8.46 2.85
N LEU A 85 4.17 -8.10 3.97
CA LEU A 85 3.02 -8.83 4.51
C LEU A 85 1.84 -8.79 3.54
N LEU A 86 1.54 -7.62 2.98
CA LEU A 86 0.47 -7.47 1.99
C LEU A 86 0.73 -8.31 0.73
N ALA A 87 1.95 -8.27 0.20
CA ALA A 87 2.35 -9.12 -0.93
C ALA A 87 2.18 -10.61 -0.60
N GLY A 88 2.63 -11.05 0.58
CA GLY A 88 2.45 -12.44 1.03
C GLY A 88 0.97 -12.83 1.13
N LEU A 89 0.12 -11.96 1.69
CA LEU A 89 -1.33 -12.20 1.76
C LEU A 89 -1.97 -12.33 0.38
N LEU A 90 -1.57 -11.49 -0.58
CA LEU A 90 -2.10 -11.53 -1.94
C LEU A 90 -1.63 -12.75 -2.73
N LEU A 91 -0.38 -13.17 -2.55
CA LEU A 91 0.17 -14.38 -3.20
C LEU A 91 -0.43 -15.68 -2.63
N LEU A 92 -0.87 -15.66 -1.37
CA LEU A 92 -1.56 -16.77 -0.71
C LEU A 92 -3.07 -16.78 -0.97
N ALA A 93 -3.65 -15.62 -1.31
CA ALA A 93 -5.02 -15.57 -1.80
C ALA A 93 -5.13 -16.31 -3.15
N ALA A 94 -6.33 -16.80 -3.48
CA ALA A 94 -6.64 -17.42 -4.78
C ALA A 94 -6.03 -16.61 -5.96
N PRO A 95 -5.73 -17.23 -7.11
CA PRO A 95 -4.92 -16.61 -8.18
C PRO A 95 -5.62 -15.38 -8.80
N LEU A 96 -5.46 -14.24 -8.13
CA LEU A 96 -6.04 -12.94 -8.48
C LEU A 96 -5.35 -12.34 -9.71
N ALA A 97 -4.03 -12.52 -9.80
CA ALA A 97 -3.21 -12.03 -10.89
C ALA A 97 -1.85 -12.75 -10.91
N PRO A 98 -1.05 -12.63 -12.00
CA PRO A 98 0.34 -13.06 -12.01
C PRO A 98 1.15 -12.40 -10.89
N GLU A 99 2.10 -13.14 -10.30
CA GLU A 99 2.94 -12.67 -9.19
C GLU A 99 3.64 -11.33 -9.47
N GLY A 100 4.16 -11.14 -10.68
CA GLY A 100 4.83 -9.90 -11.07
C GLY A 100 3.90 -8.69 -11.09
N VAL A 101 2.61 -8.89 -11.39
CA VAL A 101 1.57 -7.84 -11.31
C VAL A 101 1.31 -7.50 -9.85
N LEU A 102 1.12 -8.50 -8.99
CA LEU A 102 0.85 -8.29 -7.58
C LEU A 102 1.99 -7.55 -6.87
N LEU A 103 3.24 -7.96 -7.10
CA LEU A 103 4.42 -7.31 -6.49
C LEU A 103 4.57 -5.85 -6.95
N ARG A 104 4.36 -5.58 -8.25
CA ARG A 104 4.37 -4.23 -8.81
C ARG A 104 3.28 -3.37 -8.16
N ASP A 105 2.06 -3.89 -8.08
CA ASP A 105 0.90 -3.19 -7.54
C ASP A 105 1.06 -2.88 -6.06
N VAL A 106 1.58 -3.81 -5.27
CA VAL A 106 1.92 -3.57 -3.87
C VAL A 106 2.95 -2.46 -3.76
N ALA A 107 4.03 -2.50 -4.55
CA ALA A 107 5.07 -1.48 -4.49
C ALA A 107 4.54 -0.07 -4.79
N GLY A 108 3.76 0.08 -5.87
CA GLY A 108 3.21 1.38 -6.25
C GLY A 108 2.13 1.90 -5.30
N LEU A 109 1.16 1.06 -4.91
CA LEU A 109 0.03 1.48 -4.09
C LEU A 109 0.42 1.73 -2.63
N THR A 110 1.36 0.95 -2.06
CA THR A 110 1.89 1.26 -0.72
C THR A 110 2.75 2.53 -0.72
N GLY A 111 3.48 2.79 -1.82
CA GLY A 111 4.14 4.07 -2.06
C GLY A 111 3.16 5.25 -2.09
N LEU A 112 2.04 5.12 -2.80
CA LEU A 112 0.95 6.10 -2.75
C LEU A 112 0.36 6.25 -1.36
N GLY A 113 0.13 5.16 -0.63
CA GLY A 113 -0.30 5.22 0.77
C GLY A 113 0.68 6.00 1.66
N ALA A 114 1.98 5.81 1.46
CA ALA A 114 3.03 6.54 2.17
C ALA A 114 3.03 8.04 1.81
N LEU A 115 2.86 8.39 0.53
CA LEU A 115 2.68 9.77 0.09
C LEU A 115 1.41 10.39 0.70
N GLY A 116 0.31 9.65 0.70
CA GLY A 116 -0.93 10.07 1.35
C GLY A 116 -0.73 10.35 2.84
N ALA A 117 -0.02 9.49 3.56
CA ALA A 117 0.31 9.71 4.96
C ALA A 117 1.19 10.97 5.16
N THR A 118 2.13 11.24 4.26
CA THR A 118 2.98 12.44 4.32
C THR A 118 2.23 13.73 3.96
N ALA A 119 1.24 13.66 3.08
CA ALA A 119 0.53 14.83 2.55
C ALA A 119 -0.75 15.16 3.34
N PHE A 120 -1.47 14.14 3.80
CA PHE A 120 -2.81 14.26 4.39
C PHE A 120 -2.89 13.76 5.84
N GLY A 121 -1.85 13.10 6.34
CA GLY A 121 -1.86 12.47 7.66
C GLY A 121 -2.45 11.06 7.61
N ALA A 122 -2.33 10.31 8.71
CA ALA A 122 -2.64 8.88 8.72
C ALA A 122 -4.13 8.58 8.53
N ASP A 123 -5.01 9.41 9.10
CA ASP A 123 -6.46 9.21 9.03
C ASP A 123 -7.02 9.39 7.61
N ALA A 124 -6.34 10.17 6.76
CA ALA A 124 -6.72 10.41 5.37
C ALA A 124 -5.79 9.73 4.35
N ALA A 125 -4.72 9.05 4.80
CA ALA A 125 -3.71 8.44 3.92
C ALA A 125 -4.28 7.38 2.97
N TRP A 126 -5.33 6.68 3.40
CA TRP A 126 -6.04 5.67 2.63
C TRP A 126 -6.65 6.22 1.33
N SER A 127 -6.96 7.52 1.30
CA SER A 127 -7.68 8.13 0.18
C SER A 127 -6.90 8.04 -1.13
N LEU A 128 -5.56 8.16 -1.09
CA LEU A 128 -4.75 8.18 -2.30
C LEU A 128 -4.70 6.83 -3.04
N PRO A 129 -4.38 5.69 -2.40
CA PRO A 129 -4.45 4.38 -3.06
C PRO A 129 -5.89 4.02 -3.49
N VAL A 130 -6.92 4.37 -2.71
CA VAL A 130 -8.32 4.11 -3.09
C VAL A 130 -8.76 4.97 -4.27
N ALA A 131 -8.41 6.27 -4.29
CA ALA A 131 -8.72 7.16 -5.41
C ALA A 131 -8.04 6.69 -6.69
N TRP A 132 -6.79 6.22 -6.62
CA TRP A 132 -6.09 5.67 -7.78
C TRP A 132 -6.74 4.38 -8.29
N ALA A 133 -7.18 3.49 -7.38
CA ALA A 133 -7.92 2.30 -7.76
C ALA A 133 -9.26 2.67 -8.43
N ALA A 134 -10.02 3.61 -7.87
CA ALA A 134 -11.25 4.10 -8.47
C ALA A 134 -11.03 4.68 -9.88
N LEU A 135 -9.96 5.46 -10.07
CA LEU A 135 -9.56 5.94 -11.39
C LEU A 135 -9.29 4.78 -12.35
N THR A 136 -8.57 3.76 -11.90
CA THR A 136 -8.23 2.57 -12.71
C THR A 136 -9.47 1.78 -13.12
N LEU A 137 -10.52 1.76 -12.31
CA LEU A 137 -11.78 1.06 -12.61
C LEU A 137 -12.64 1.81 -13.62
N VAL A 138 -12.59 3.14 -13.64
CA VAL A 138 -13.41 4.00 -14.51
C VAL A 138 -12.74 4.27 -15.85
N VAL A 139 -11.40 4.41 -15.86
CA VAL A 139 -10.65 4.68 -17.09
C VAL A 139 -10.46 3.38 -17.88
N PRO A 140 -10.88 3.32 -19.15
CA PRO A 140 -10.65 2.14 -19.99
C PRO A 140 -9.14 1.86 -20.11
N PRO A 141 -8.70 0.60 -19.98
CA PRO A 141 -7.30 0.26 -20.19
C PRO A 141 -6.94 0.55 -21.65
N ALA A 142 -6.13 1.59 -21.87
CA ALA A 142 -5.60 1.92 -23.17
C ALA A 142 -4.18 1.34 -23.32
N GLY A 143 -3.90 0.78 -24.49
CA GLY A 143 -2.55 0.32 -24.84
C GLY A 143 -1.64 1.50 -25.13
N GLY A 144 -0.72 1.80 -24.22
CA GLY A 144 0.35 2.78 -24.39
C GLY A 144 0.06 4.19 -23.83
N GLY A 145 1.14 4.98 -23.76
CA GLY A 145 1.10 6.39 -23.35
C GLY A 145 0.60 6.63 -21.93
N ILE A 146 -0.11 7.75 -21.75
CA ILE A 146 -0.65 8.16 -20.44
C ILE A 146 -1.73 7.20 -19.92
N GLY A 147 -2.46 6.51 -20.81
CA GLY A 147 -3.47 5.54 -20.41
C GLY A 147 -2.88 4.38 -19.61
N SER A 148 -1.72 3.85 -20.03
CA SER A 148 -1.00 2.81 -19.28
C SER A 148 -0.41 3.31 -17.96
N VAL A 149 -0.12 4.61 -17.85
CA VAL A 149 0.30 5.24 -16.58
C VAL A 149 -0.88 5.37 -15.63
N LEU A 150 -2.05 5.85 -16.09
CA LEU A 150 -3.21 6.03 -15.22
C LEU A 150 -3.81 4.69 -14.76
N THR A 151 -3.83 3.71 -15.66
CA THR A 151 -4.39 2.37 -15.40
C THR A 151 -3.32 1.34 -15.04
N TRP A 152 -2.12 1.79 -14.61
CA TRP A 152 -0.96 0.93 -14.37
C TRP A 152 -1.26 -0.34 -13.55
N PRO A 153 -2.14 -0.37 -12.53
CA PRO A 153 -2.39 -1.59 -11.75
C PRO A 153 -3.00 -2.73 -12.58
N VAL A 154 -3.83 -2.41 -13.58
CA VAL A 154 -4.48 -3.45 -14.41
C VAL A 154 -3.66 -3.81 -15.66
N GLN A 155 -2.51 -3.18 -15.86
CA GLN A 155 -1.67 -3.44 -17.02
C GLN A 155 -0.95 -4.79 -16.91
N PRO A 156 -0.69 -5.49 -18.03
CA PRO A 156 0.10 -6.72 -18.04
C PRO A 156 1.48 -6.54 -17.42
N ALA A 157 2.07 -7.64 -16.92
CA ALA A 157 3.40 -7.62 -16.27
C ALA A 157 4.52 -7.07 -17.18
N ALA A 158 4.42 -7.28 -18.49
CA ALA A 158 5.40 -6.82 -19.48
C ALA A 158 5.29 -5.31 -19.80
N CYS A 159 4.31 -4.59 -19.24
CA CYS A 159 4.12 -3.17 -19.54
C CYS A 159 5.16 -2.30 -18.82
N THR A 160 6.14 -1.79 -19.58
CA THR A 160 7.21 -0.93 -19.07
C THR A 160 6.68 0.33 -18.39
N ALA A 161 5.68 0.98 -18.97
CA ALA A 161 5.09 2.20 -18.40
C ALA A 161 4.46 1.94 -17.03
N ALA A 162 3.80 0.79 -16.86
CA ALA A 162 3.19 0.42 -15.59
C ALA A 162 4.24 0.13 -14.51
N SER A 163 5.28 -0.63 -14.85
CA SER A 163 6.38 -0.93 -13.94
C SER A 163 7.15 0.33 -13.54
N ALA A 164 7.44 1.22 -14.50
CA ALA A 164 8.07 2.51 -14.23
C ALA A 164 7.22 3.36 -13.26
N THR A 165 5.91 3.47 -13.53
CA THR A 165 4.98 4.21 -12.66
C THR A 165 4.99 3.67 -11.23
N ALA A 166 4.86 2.35 -11.06
CA ALA A 166 4.86 1.70 -9.76
C ALA A 166 6.17 1.90 -9.00
N ILE A 167 7.32 1.74 -9.67
CA ILE A 167 8.64 1.93 -9.08
C ILE A 167 8.82 3.39 -8.66
N THR A 168 8.46 4.35 -9.51
CA THR A 168 8.56 5.77 -9.18
C THR A 168 7.73 6.10 -7.95
N LEU A 169 6.44 5.71 -7.92
CA LEU A 169 5.57 5.95 -6.78
C LEU A 169 6.05 5.24 -5.51
N GLY A 170 6.50 4.00 -5.63
CA GLY A 170 7.05 3.20 -4.54
C GLY A 170 8.30 3.84 -3.92
N CYS A 171 9.30 4.16 -4.76
CA CYS A 171 10.55 4.78 -4.33
C CYS A 171 10.31 6.18 -3.76
N THR A 172 9.53 7.03 -4.44
CA THR A 172 9.23 8.38 -3.95
C THR A 172 8.46 8.33 -2.64
N GLY A 173 7.44 7.47 -2.52
CA GLY A 173 6.70 7.30 -1.27
C GLY A 173 7.56 6.82 -0.12
N LEU A 174 8.42 5.82 -0.35
CA LEU A 174 9.37 5.35 0.65
C LEU A 174 10.34 6.45 1.08
N LEU A 175 11.00 7.13 0.15
CA LEU A 175 11.99 8.18 0.45
C LEU A 175 11.34 9.37 1.18
N VAL A 176 10.21 9.86 0.70
CA VAL A 176 9.50 11.00 1.30
C VAL A 176 8.98 10.64 2.69
N HIS A 177 8.37 9.46 2.86
CA HIS A 177 7.84 9.05 4.17
C HIS A 177 8.92 8.74 5.19
N THR A 178 10.03 8.15 4.77
CA THR A 178 11.15 7.88 5.69
C THR A 178 11.80 9.18 6.18
N ALA A 179 11.98 10.16 5.28
CA ALA A 179 12.55 11.45 5.62
C ALA A 179 11.60 12.32 6.46
N LEU A 180 10.35 12.49 6.01
CA LEU A 180 9.42 13.47 6.59
C LEU A 180 8.49 12.86 7.63
N GLY A 181 8.09 11.59 7.46
CA GLY A 181 7.08 10.93 8.28
C GLY A 181 5.66 11.30 7.89
N CYS A 182 4.74 11.06 8.81
CA CYS A 182 3.32 11.36 8.61
C CYS A 182 3.01 12.82 8.97
N ARG A 183 2.11 13.46 8.21
CA ARG A 183 1.58 14.78 8.54
C ARG A 183 0.73 14.71 9.81
N ARG A 184 0.75 15.80 10.56
CA ARG A 184 0.01 15.98 11.82
C ARG A 184 -1.39 16.49 11.58
#